data_AF-A0A7W5T5P7-F1
#
_entry.id   AF-A0A7W5T5P7-F1
#
_cell.length_a   1.000
_cell.length_b   1.000
_cell.length_c   1.000
_cell.angle_alpha   90.00
_cell.angle_beta   90.00
_cell.angle_gamma   90.00
#
_symmetry.space_group_name_H-M   'P 1'
#
loop_
_entity.id
_entity.type
_entity.pdbx_description
1 polymer ?
#
loop_
_entity_poly.entity_id
_entity_poly.type
_entity_poly.pdbx_seq_one_letter_code
_entity_poly.pdbx_strand_id
1 'polypeptide(L)'
;MEALYLAIVAGGVVGYLGAEVWPEFAPIAGLAAGCNIKGNISIGSGERIYHLAGQEYYNETRISPQYGERWFCSEAEARAAGWRRAGR
;
A
#
# COMPACT_ATOMS: atom_id res chain seq x y z
N MET A 1 49.27 19.80 3.78
CA MET A 1 48.73 18.50 4.23
C MET A 1 47.20 18.49 4.29
N GLU A 2 46.50 19.22 3.40
CA GLU A 2 45.03 19.40 3.52
C GLU A 2 44.26 19.02 2.23
N ALA A 3 44.94 18.95 1.09
CA ALA A 3 44.33 18.60 -0.20
C ALA A 3 44.09 17.09 -0.39
N LEU A 4 44.75 16.23 0.38
CA LEU A 4 44.59 14.77 0.28
C LEU A 4 43.31 14.28 1.00
N TYR A 5 42.86 15.02 2.03
CA TYR A 5 41.67 14.64 2.80
C TYR A 5 40.38 14.82 1.98
N LEU A 6 40.33 15.85 1.13
CA LEU A 6 39.17 16.13 0.26
C LEU A 6 39.00 15.08 -0.85
N ALA A 7 40.07 14.46 -1.34
CA ALA A 7 39.99 13.41 -2.35
C ALA A 7 39.41 12.10 -1.79
N ILE A 8 39.63 11.80 -0.50
CA ILE A 8 39.04 10.64 0.19
C ILE A 8 37.52 10.84 0.33
N VAL A 9 37.07 12.07 0.58
CA VAL A 9 35.63 12.39 0.69
C VAL A 9 34.93 12.25 -0.67
N ALA A 10 35.57 12.64 -1.78
CA ALA A 10 34.96 12.51 -3.11
C ALA A 10 34.89 11.05 -3.61
N GLY A 11 35.90 10.23 -3.32
CA GLY A 11 35.92 8.81 -3.71
C GLY A 11 34.97 7.92 -2.89
N GLY A 12 34.72 8.27 -1.62
CA GLY A 12 33.85 7.50 -0.73
C GLY A 12 32.36 7.60 -1.06
N VAL A 13 31.89 8.76 -1.55
CA VAL A 13 30.45 8.97 -1.81
C VAL A 13 29.99 8.25 -3.08
N VAL A 14 30.83 8.13 -4.11
CA VAL A 14 30.43 7.52 -5.39
C VAL A 14 30.56 5.99 -5.37
N GLY A 15 31.51 5.43 -4.62
CA GLY A 15 31.73 3.97 -4.54
C GLY A 15 30.75 3.22 -3.62
N TYR A 16 30.08 3.91 -2.69
CA TYR A 16 29.17 3.29 -1.72
C TYR A 16 27.70 3.26 -2.15
N LEU A 17 27.36 3.88 -3.29
CA LEU A 17 26.01 3.81 -3.87
C LEU A 17 25.83 2.61 -4.84
N GLY A 18 26.64 1.57 -4.65
CA GLY A 18 26.38 0.24 -5.18
C GLY A 18 25.45 -0.51 -4.23
N ALA A 19 24.16 -0.55 -4.57
CA ALA A 19 23.17 -1.48 -4.03
C ALA A 19 22.79 -1.37 -2.54
N GLU A 20 22.92 -0.20 -1.92
CA GLU A 20 22.13 0.10 -0.72
C GLU A 20 20.85 0.79 -1.14
N VAL A 21 19.84 0.01 -1.50
CA VAL A 21 18.44 0.46 -1.39
C VAL A 21 18.18 0.61 0.10
N TRP A 22 18.37 1.82 0.62
CA TRP A 22 18.11 2.15 2.01
C TRP A 22 16.66 1.72 2.33
N PRO A 23 16.41 0.96 3.41
CA PRO A 23 15.08 0.43 3.75
C PRO A 23 14.04 1.54 4.03
N GLU A 24 14.46 2.79 4.12
CA GLU A 24 13.59 3.98 4.18
C GLU A 24 12.84 4.27 2.87
N PHE A 25 13.30 3.75 1.72
CA PHE A 25 12.56 3.80 0.45
C PHE A 25 11.74 2.52 0.20
N ALA A 26 11.71 1.56 1.12
CA ALA A 26 10.79 0.43 1.05
C ALA A 26 9.28 0.80 1.09
N PRO A 27 8.80 1.89 1.73
CA PRO A 27 7.36 2.10 1.86
C PRO A 27 6.69 2.60 0.57
N ILE A 28 7.46 3.07 -0.44
CA ILE A 28 6.90 3.48 -1.74
C ILE A 28 6.55 2.29 -2.65
N ALA A 29 7.07 1.09 -2.39
CA ALA A 29 6.67 -0.11 -3.13
C ALA A 29 5.18 -0.47 -2.88
N GLY A 30 4.61 -0.04 -1.73
CA GLY A 30 3.18 -0.17 -1.44
C GLY A 30 2.31 0.94 -2.05
N LEU A 31 2.89 2.09 -2.43
CA LEU A 31 2.17 3.23 -3.00
C LEU A 31 1.90 3.09 -4.50
N ALA A 32 2.64 2.23 -5.19
CA ALA A 32 2.44 1.96 -6.62
C ALA A 32 1.26 1.01 -6.91
N ALA A 33 0.75 0.29 -5.90
CA ALA A 33 -0.49 -0.44 -6.01
C ALA A 33 -1.63 0.53 -5.69
N GLY A 34 -2.33 1.02 -6.73
CA GLY A 34 -3.58 1.75 -6.52
C GLY A 34 -4.49 1.00 -5.55
N CYS A 35 -5.23 1.73 -4.71
CA CYS A 35 -6.04 1.17 -3.63
C CYS A 35 -6.97 0.06 -4.15
N ASN A 36 -6.56 -1.19 -3.93
CA ASN A 36 -7.08 -2.39 -4.59
C ASN A 36 -7.91 -3.24 -3.63
N ILE A 37 -8.29 -2.69 -2.48
CA ILE A 37 -9.16 -3.36 -1.53
C ILE A 37 -10.56 -2.80 -1.73
N LYS A 38 -11.49 -3.63 -2.19
CA LYS A 38 -12.86 -3.21 -2.49
C LYS A 38 -13.73 -3.34 -1.26
N GLY A 39 -14.27 -2.24 -0.73
CA GLY A 39 -15.24 -2.24 0.35
C GLY A 39 -16.68 -2.10 -0.15
N ASN A 40 -17.46 -3.19 -0.13
CA ASN A 40 -18.91 -3.18 -0.40
C ASN A 40 -19.79 -3.24 0.87
N ILE A 41 -21.01 -2.71 0.75
CA ILE A 41 -22.01 -2.70 1.80
C ILE A 41 -23.16 -3.58 1.37
N SER A 42 -23.40 -4.66 2.13
CA SER A 42 -24.55 -5.52 1.89
C SER A 42 -25.84 -4.73 2.11
N ILE A 43 -26.61 -4.49 1.05
CA ILE A 43 -27.85 -3.69 1.13
C ILE A 43 -28.88 -4.31 2.08
N GLY A 44 -28.90 -5.65 2.20
CA GLY A 44 -29.85 -6.36 3.07
C GLY A 44 -29.47 -6.34 4.55
N SER A 45 -28.18 -6.38 4.88
CA SER A 45 -27.70 -6.47 6.28
C SER A 45 -27.02 -5.20 6.78
N GLY A 46 -26.74 -4.23 5.92
CA GLY A 46 -25.93 -3.04 6.23
C GLY A 46 -24.46 -3.37 6.52
N GLU A 47 -24.03 -4.59 6.23
CA GLU A 47 -22.72 -5.08 6.64
C GLU A 47 -21.61 -4.55 5.74
N ARG A 48 -20.56 -4.02 6.35
CA ARG A 48 -19.38 -3.47 5.68
C ARG A 48 -18.34 -4.54 5.48
N ILE A 49 -18.17 -5.01 4.25
CA ILE A 49 -17.28 -6.11 3.90
C ILE A 49 -16.21 -5.58 2.96
N TYR A 50 -14.95 -5.94 3.19
CA TYR A 50 -13.88 -5.65 2.26
C TYR A 50 -13.33 -6.92 1.61
N HIS A 51 -12.98 -6.77 0.33
CA HIS A 51 -12.44 -7.82 -0.53
C HIS A 51 -11.03 -7.45 -0.99
N LEU A 52 -10.10 -8.38 -0.83
CA LEU A 52 -8.72 -8.27 -1.31
C LEU A 52 -8.62 -8.78 -2.76
N ALA A 53 -7.65 -8.24 -3.50
CA ALA A 53 -7.29 -8.79 -4.80
C ALA A 53 -6.92 -10.29 -4.68
N GLY A 54 -7.55 -11.13 -5.49
CA GLY A 54 -7.37 -12.59 -5.47
C GLY A 54 -8.43 -13.38 -4.70
N GLN A 55 -9.36 -12.71 -4.01
CA GLN A 55 -10.55 -13.38 -3.44
C GLN A 55 -11.57 -13.75 -4.52
N GLU A 56 -12.38 -14.77 -4.25
CA GLU A 56 -13.34 -15.35 -5.20
C GLU A 56 -14.25 -14.27 -5.80
N TYR A 57 -14.86 -13.47 -4.92
CA TYR A 57 -15.83 -12.45 -5.32
C TYR A 57 -15.23 -11.10 -5.67
N TYR A 58 -13.91 -10.94 -5.62
CA TYR A 58 -13.28 -9.62 -5.82
C TYR A 58 -13.65 -8.98 -7.15
N ASN A 59 -13.72 -9.76 -8.23
CA ASN A 59 -14.04 -9.25 -9.57
C ASN A 59 -15.53 -8.89 -9.72
N GLU A 60 -16.40 -9.66 -9.05
CA GLU A 60 -17.85 -9.46 -9.06
C GLU A 60 -18.28 -8.26 -8.21
N THR A 61 -17.55 -7.99 -7.12
CA THR A 61 -17.78 -6.82 -6.29
C THR A 61 -17.54 -5.53 -7.09
N ARG A 62 -18.62 -4.80 -7.34
CA ARG A 62 -18.60 -3.44 -7.91
C ARG A 62 -18.87 -2.45 -6.81
N ILE A 63 -17.99 -1.47 -6.67
CA ILE A 63 -18.11 -0.43 -5.66
C ILE A 63 -18.97 0.70 -6.19
N SER A 64 -19.98 1.05 -5.41
CA SER A 64 -20.97 2.08 -5.68
C SER A 64 -20.90 3.16 -4.58
N PRO A 65 -20.14 4.25 -4.80
CA PRO A 65 -19.92 5.29 -3.80
C PRO A 65 -21.20 5.93 -3.24
N GLN A 66 -22.29 5.93 -4.03
CA GLN A 66 -23.61 6.40 -3.61
C GLN A 66 -24.18 5.68 -2.38
N TYR A 67 -23.76 4.44 -2.12
CA TYR A 67 -24.17 3.66 -0.95
C TYR A 67 -23.15 3.72 0.19
N GLY A 68 -22.09 4.54 0.05
CA GLY A 68 -20.99 4.62 1.03
C GLY A 68 -19.91 3.55 0.85
N GLU A 69 -19.97 2.79 -0.25
CA GLU A 69 -18.94 1.84 -0.65
C GLU A 69 -17.68 2.56 -1.13
N ARG A 70 -16.50 2.00 -0.89
CA ARG A 70 -15.23 2.65 -1.26
C ARG A 70 -14.08 1.67 -1.39
N TRP A 71 -12.99 2.14 -2.00
CA TRP A 71 -11.73 1.42 -2.02
C TRP A 71 -10.87 1.80 -0.81
N PHE A 72 -10.08 0.85 -0.35
CA PHE A 72 -9.07 1.01 0.70
C PHE A 72 -7.70 0.68 0.15
N CYS A 73 -6.68 1.31 0.71
CA CYS A 73 -5.29 1.08 0.32
C CYS A 73 -4.62 0.06 1.26
N SER A 74 -5.21 -0.20 2.44
CA SER A 74 -4.75 -1.23 3.37
C SER A 74 -5.89 -1.90 4.14
N GLU A 75 -5.68 -3.14 4.57
CA GLU A 75 -6.63 -3.84 5.46
C GLU A 75 -6.80 -3.11 6.80
N ALA A 76 -5.73 -2.48 7.28
CA ALA A 76 -5.74 -1.71 8.53
C ALA A 76 -6.72 -0.52 8.43
N GLU A 77 -6.68 0.20 7.32
CA GLU A 77 -7.62 1.29 7.02
C GLU A 77 -9.06 0.79 6.95
N ALA A 78 -9.29 -0.32 6.26
CA ALA A 78 -10.62 -0.93 6.17
C ALA A 78 -11.16 -1.33 7.56
N ARG A 79 -10.33 -2.00 8.38
CA ARG A 79 -10.70 -2.38 9.75
C ARG A 79 -10.93 -1.17 10.65
N ALA A 80 -10.08 -0.14 10.57
CA ALA A 80 -10.25 1.10 11.33
C ALA A 80 -11.55 1.84 10.94
N ALA A 81 -11.97 1.72 9.69
CA ALA A 81 -13.25 2.22 9.21
C ALA A 81 -14.46 1.35 9.61
N GLY A 82 -14.25 0.26 10.36
CA GLY A 82 -15.30 -0.65 10.81
C GLY A 82 -15.73 -1.68 9.76
N TRP A 83 -14.85 -2.05 8.84
CA TRP A 83 -15.12 -3.06 7.81
C TRP A 83 -14.53 -4.41 8.21
N ARG A 84 -15.26 -5.49 7.91
CA ARG A 84 -14.79 -6.86 8.13
C ARG A 84 -14.26 -7.48 6.84
N ARG A 85 -13.33 -8.42 6.98
CA ARG A 85 -12.77 -9.16 5.84
C ARG A 85 -13.81 -10.12 5.26
N ALA A 86 -13.84 -10.25 3.92
CA ALA A 86 -14.58 -11.33 3.27
C ALA A 86 -13.94 -12.70 3.58
N GLY A 87 -14.77 -13.71 3.83
CA GLY A 87 -14.31 -15.04 4.25
C GLY A 87 -13.76 -15.93 3.14
N ARG A 88 -13.96 -15.55 1.87
CA ARG A 88 -13.60 -16.32 0.67
C ARG A 88 -13.53 -15.37 -0.53
#